data_AF-A0A1N6VNZ1-F1
#
_entry.id   AF-A0A1N6VNZ1-F1
#
_cell.length_a   1.000
_cell.length_b   1.000
_cell.length_c   1.000
_cell.angle_alpha   90.00
_cell.angle_beta   90.00
_cell.angle_gamma   90.00
#
_symmetry.space_group_name_H-M   'P 1'
#
loop_
_entity.id
_entity.type
_entity.pdbx_description
1 polymer ?
#
loop_
_entity_poly.entity_id
_entity_poly.type
_entity_poly.pdbx_seq_one_letter_code
_entity_poly.pdbx_strand_id
1 'polypeptide(L)'
;MTEIHPAQRVTVLADAQNLYHTAQSVYSRNIDYSSLLSKATQERDLTRAIAYVIQADSPDEDRFFDALTDIGFETKIKAIKTFGDGSKKADWDVGICLDAITLAPKVDTVVLCTGDGDFARLATHLRHEGVRVEVMGFQESSAEELIDAADTFVDLSERTDTFLL
;
A
#
# COMPACT_ATOMS: atom_id res chain seq x y z
N MET A 1 21.27 6.43 5.48
CA MET A 1 20.05 6.53 4.67
C MET A 1 20.45 7.02 3.30
N THR A 2 20.06 6.31 2.24
CA THR A 2 20.31 6.73 0.85
C THR A 2 19.55 8.05 0.61
N GLU A 3 20.18 9.04 -0.03
CA GLU A 3 19.54 10.32 -0.31
C GLU A 3 18.33 10.13 -1.24
N ILE A 4 17.19 10.75 -0.89
CA ILE A 4 15.99 10.78 -1.73
C ILE A 4 16.16 11.94 -2.70
N HIS A 5 16.21 11.64 -4.00
CA HIS A 5 16.37 12.67 -5.02
C HIS A 5 14.99 13.06 -5.59
N PRO A 6 14.66 14.35 -5.72
CA PRO A 6 13.33 14.79 -6.20
C PRO A 6 12.94 14.21 -7.58
N ALA A 7 13.91 13.98 -8.47
CA ALA A 7 13.67 13.41 -9.80
C ALA A 7 13.42 11.88 -9.82
N GLN A 8 13.34 11.22 -8.66
CA GLN A 8 13.01 9.79 -8.62
C GLN A 8 11.57 9.58 -9.08
N ARG A 9 11.37 8.57 -9.93
CA ARG A 9 10.04 8.09 -10.30
C ARG A 9 9.53 7.14 -9.23
N VAL A 10 8.32 7.39 -8.74
CA VAL A 10 7.72 6.63 -7.63
C VAL A 10 6.47 5.90 -8.09
N THR A 11 6.30 4.66 -7.66
CA THR A 11 5.00 3.99 -7.67
C THR A 11 4.53 3.74 -6.25
N VAL A 12 3.25 3.96 -5.99
CA VAL A 12 2.60 3.70 -4.70
C VAL A 12 1.62 2.56 -4.86
N LEU A 13 1.76 1.50 -4.05
CA LEU A 13 0.90 0.33 -4.05
C LEU A 13 0.27 0.19 -2.66
N ALA A 14 -1.01 0.52 -2.54
CA ALA A 14 -1.71 0.55 -1.27
C ALA A 14 -2.64 -0.66 -1.12
N ASP A 15 -2.34 -1.51 -0.13
CA ASP A 15 -3.24 -2.56 0.31
C ASP A 15 -4.32 -1.93 1.22
N ALA A 16 -5.42 -1.53 0.60
CA ALA A 16 -6.48 -0.81 1.31
C ALA A 16 -7.10 -1.69 2.42
N GLN A 17 -7.15 -3.00 2.20
CA GLN A 17 -7.70 -3.92 3.18
C GLN A 17 -6.79 -4.01 4.42
N ASN A 18 -5.48 -4.22 4.23
CA ASN A 18 -4.54 -4.31 5.35
C ASN A 18 -4.52 -3.03 6.18
N LEU A 19 -4.43 -1.87 5.52
CA LEU A 19 -4.43 -0.57 6.20
C LEU A 19 -5.76 -0.30 6.93
N TYR A 20 -6.89 -0.60 6.30
CA TYR A 20 -8.21 -0.40 6.89
C TYR A 20 -8.43 -1.27 8.13
N HIS A 21 -8.04 -2.55 8.08
CA HIS A 21 -8.17 -3.45 9.23
C HIS A 21 -7.44 -2.92 10.46
N THR A 22 -6.19 -2.46 10.31
CA THR A 22 -5.46 -1.90 11.45
C THR A 22 -6.06 -0.57 11.92
N ALA A 23 -6.34 0.36 11.00
CA ALA A 23 -6.92 1.66 11.35
C ALA A 23 -8.25 1.52 12.10
N GLN A 24 -9.11 0.61 11.66
CA GLN A 24 -10.40 0.38 12.28
C GLN A 24 -10.30 -0.40 13.59
N SER A 25 -9.45 -1.43 13.67
CA SER A 25 -9.35 -2.27 14.88
C SER A 25 -8.59 -1.61 16.03
N VAL A 26 -7.55 -0.84 15.73
CA VAL A 26 -6.68 -0.21 16.74
C VAL A 26 -7.16 1.21 17.06
N TYR A 27 -7.49 2.01 16.04
CA TYR A 27 -7.78 3.43 16.20
C TYR A 27 -9.25 3.79 16.03
N SER A 28 -10.09 2.88 15.52
CA SER A 28 -11.49 3.15 15.17
C SER A 28 -11.66 4.34 14.21
N ARG A 29 -10.71 4.51 13.28
CA ARG A 29 -10.65 5.62 12.32
C ARG A 29 -10.43 5.12 10.90
N ASN A 30 -10.73 5.97 9.91
CA ASN A 30 -10.47 5.69 8.50
C ASN A 30 -9.09 6.21 8.09
N ILE A 31 -8.51 5.67 7.02
CA ILE A 31 -7.25 6.17 6.44
C ILE A 31 -7.50 7.45 5.65
N ASP A 32 -6.65 8.46 5.86
CA ASP A 32 -6.51 9.60 4.95
C ASP A 32 -5.56 9.24 3.79
N TYR A 33 -6.15 8.76 2.68
CA TYR A 33 -5.40 8.38 1.49
C TYR A 33 -4.73 9.56 0.77
N SER A 34 -5.23 10.79 0.97
CA SER A 34 -4.61 11.99 0.39
C SER A 34 -3.28 12.28 1.09
N SER A 35 -3.30 12.27 2.43
CA SER A 35 -2.11 12.43 3.24
C SER A 35 -1.12 11.26 3.05
N LEU A 36 -1.63 10.03 2.90
CA LEU A 36 -0.83 8.85 2.56
C LEU A 36 -0.09 9.03 1.22
N LEU A 37 -0.81 9.38 0.15
CA LEU A 37 -0.22 9.55 -1.19
C LEU A 37 0.77 10.70 -1.24
N SER A 38 0.44 11.83 -0.61
CA SER A 38 1.34 12.99 -0.49
C SER A 38 2.64 12.61 0.20
N LYS A 39 2.55 11.88 1.33
CA LYS A 39 3.73 11.44 2.08
C LYS A 39 4.51 10.34 1.39
N ALA A 40 3.85 9.45 0.65
CA ALA A 40 4.50 8.42 -0.17
C ALA A 40 5.29 9.06 -1.32
N THR A 41 4.76 10.11 -1.93
CA THR A 41 5.37 10.75 -3.10
C THR A 41 6.50 11.69 -2.72
N GLN A 42 6.39 12.49 -1.64
CA GLN A 42 7.44 13.43 -1.19
C GLN A 42 7.98 14.35 -2.29
N GLU A 43 7.09 14.95 -3.08
CA GLU A 43 7.44 15.85 -4.22
C GLU A 43 8.21 15.17 -5.36
N ARG A 44 8.31 13.84 -5.36
CA ARG A 44 8.89 13.04 -6.44
C ARG A 44 7.91 12.84 -7.61
N ASP A 45 8.41 12.36 -8.74
CA ASP A 45 7.60 12.11 -9.93
C ASP A 45 6.73 10.85 -9.76
N LEU A 46 5.44 11.03 -9.43
CA LEU A 46 4.50 9.93 -9.32
C LEU A 46 4.24 9.30 -10.70
N THR A 47 4.65 8.04 -10.87
CA THR A 47 4.41 7.26 -12.10
C THR A 47 3.04 6.60 -12.07
N ARG A 48 2.69 5.91 -10.97
CA ARG A 48 1.36 5.32 -10.73
C ARG A 48 1.08 5.23 -9.23
N ALA A 49 -0.17 5.41 -8.85
CA ALA A 49 -0.68 5.06 -7.54
C ALA A 49 -1.81 4.05 -7.73
N ILE A 50 -1.73 2.88 -7.08
CA ILE A 50 -2.72 1.81 -7.21
C ILE A 50 -3.24 1.45 -5.81
N ALA A 51 -4.55 1.54 -5.63
CA ALA A 51 -5.23 1.10 -4.42
C ALA A 51 -5.93 -0.24 -4.69
N TYR A 52 -5.56 -1.25 -3.91
CA TYR A 52 -6.09 -2.61 -4.02
C TYR A 52 -7.19 -2.78 -2.99
N VAL A 53 -8.43 -2.90 -3.47
CA VAL A 53 -9.61 -2.94 -2.59
C VAL A 53 -10.41 -4.21 -2.82
N ILE A 54 -10.95 -4.74 -1.73
CA ILE A 54 -11.90 -5.84 -1.76
C ILE A 54 -13.30 -5.27 -1.67
N GLN A 55 -14.16 -5.72 -2.59
CA GLN A 55 -15.57 -5.36 -2.59
C GLN A 55 -16.29 -6.07 -1.44
N ALA A 56 -16.88 -5.29 -0.55
CA ALA A 56 -17.81 -5.66 0.49
C ALA A 56 -19.24 -5.28 0.08
N ASP A 57 -20.26 -6.00 0.56
CA ASP A 57 -21.66 -5.66 0.29
C ASP A 57 -22.10 -4.44 1.13
N SER A 58 -21.53 -3.25 0.88
CA SER A 58 -21.86 -2.00 1.57
C SER A 58 -22.23 -0.87 0.61
N PRO A 59 -23.29 -0.10 0.89
CA PRO A 59 -23.73 1.00 0.03
C PRO A 59 -22.79 2.21 0.00
N ASP A 60 -21.81 2.29 0.91
CA ASP A 60 -20.84 3.40 0.95
C ASP A 60 -19.55 3.12 0.15
N GLU A 61 -19.41 1.95 -0.49
CA GLU A 61 -18.21 1.60 -1.26
C GLU A 61 -17.97 2.47 -2.49
N ASP A 62 -19.03 2.75 -3.27
CA ASP A 62 -18.88 3.53 -4.50
C ASP A 62 -18.29 4.92 -4.19
N ARG A 63 -18.70 5.53 -3.07
CA ARG A 63 -18.16 6.81 -2.59
C ARG A 63 -16.70 6.71 -2.20
N PHE A 64 -16.29 5.60 -1.59
CA PHE A 64 -14.90 5.36 -1.23
C PHE A 64 -14.03 5.19 -2.49
N PHE A 65 -14.49 4.46 -3.49
CA PHE A 65 -13.78 4.28 -4.76
C PHE A 65 -13.66 5.59 -5.54
N ASP A 66 -14.73 6.38 -5.58
CA ASP A 66 -14.72 7.72 -6.19
C ASP A 66 -13.70 8.62 -5.48
N ALA A 67 -13.69 8.63 -4.14
CA ALA A 67 -12.73 9.42 -3.36
C ALA A 67 -11.27 9.00 -3.63
N LEU A 68 -10.97 7.70 -3.71
CA LEU A 68 -9.63 7.21 -4.08
C LEU A 68 -9.21 7.69 -5.46
N THR A 69 -10.14 7.67 -6.42
CA THR A 69 -9.90 8.12 -7.79
C THR A 69 -9.64 9.62 -7.84
N ASP A 70 -10.43 10.41 -7.11
CA ASP A 70 -10.26 11.87 -6.99
C ASP A 70 -8.92 12.26 -6.34
N ILE A 71 -8.43 11.45 -5.39
CA ILE A 71 -7.11 11.61 -4.76
C ILE A 71 -5.97 11.31 -5.76
N GLY A 72 -6.22 10.48 -6.79
CA GLY A 72 -5.25 10.12 -7.82
C GLY A 72 -4.82 8.66 -7.80
N PHE A 73 -5.52 7.79 -7.05
CA PHE A 73 -5.30 6.35 -7.12
C PHE A 73 -6.07 5.72 -8.29
N GLU A 74 -5.45 4.77 -8.97
CA GLU A 74 -6.14 3.78 -9.75
C GLU A 74 -6.70 2.70 -8.81
N THR A 75 -8.00 2.44 -8.86
CA THR A 75 -8.64 1.43 -8.01
C THR A 75 -8.64 0.06 -8.70
N LYS A 76 -8.12 -0.97 -8.02
CA LYS A 76 -8.25 -2.37 -8.42
C LYS A 76 -9.18 -3.08 -7.44
N ILE A 77 -10.38 -3.41 -7.92
CA ILE A 77 -11.46 -3.99 -7.12
C ILE A 77 -11.54 -5.50 -7.36
N LYS A 78 -11.57 -6.28 -6.27
CA LYS A 78 -11.75 -7.75 -6.32
C LYS A 78 -12.94 -8.14 -5.45
N ALA A 79 -13.91 -8.81 -6.07
CA ALA A 79 -15.03 -9.40 -5.35
C ALA A 79 -14.57 -10.59 -4.49
N ILE A 80 -15.17 -10.74 -3.31
CA ILE A 80 -14.92 -11.89 -2.44
C ILE A 80 -15.32 -13.16 -3.18
N LYS A 81 -14.34 -14.05 -3.44
CA LYS A 81 -14.61 -15.37 -4.00
C LYS A 81 -14.78 -16.38 -2.87
N THR A 82 -15.95 -17.03 -2.86
CA THR A 82 -16.21 -18.20 -2.02
C THR A 82 -15.89 -19.43 -2.84
N PHE A 83 -14.92 -20.23 -2.38
CA PHE A 83 -14.50 -21.46 -3.05
C PHE A 83 -15.41 -22.62 -2.62
N GLY A 84 -15.40 -23.70 -3.41
CA GLY A 84 -16.25 -24.88 -3.16
C GLY A 84 -15.95 -25.62 -1.85
N ASP A 85 -14.81 -25.33 -1.21
CA ASP A 85 -14.43 -25.82 0.11
C ASP A 85 -14.90 -24.90 1.26
N GLY A 86 -15.63 -23.82 0.95
CA GLY A 86 -16.09 -22.82 1.90
C GLY A 86 -15.05 -21.78 2.28
N SER A 87 -13.82 -21.87 1.77
CA SER A 87 -12.80 -20.84 1.99
C SER A 87 -13.15 -19.56 1.23
N LYS A 88 -12.94 -18.42 1.87
CA LYS A 88 -13.05 -17.11 1.23
C LYS A 88 -11.63 -16.60 1.04
N LYS A 89 -11.20 -16.42 -0.21
CA LYS A 89 -9.97 -15.66 -0.50
C LYS A 89 -10.32 -14.31 -1.08
N ALA A 90 -9.86 -13.29 -0.38
CA ALA A 90 -10.00 -11.91 -0.75
C ALA A 90 -8.72 -11.15 -0.35
N ASP A 91 -7.56 -11.71 -0.69
CA ASP A 91 -6.29 -10.99 -0.63
C ASP A 91 -5.93 -10.43 -2.01
N TRP A 92 -5.05 -9.43 -2.04
CA TRP A 92 -4.51 -8.86 -3.28
C TRP A 92 -3.04 -9.21 -3.50
N ASP A 93 -2.45 -10.04 -2.64
CA ASP A 93 -1.00 -10.25 -2.52
C ASP A 93 -0.35 -10.60 -3.85
N VAL A 94 -0.93 -11.57 -4.58
CA VAL A 94 -0.43 -11.97 -5.90
C VAL A 94 -0.55 -10.83 -6.91
N GLY A 95 -1.65 -10.08 -6.89
CA GLY A 95 -1.85 -8.95 -7.80
C GLY A 95 -0.85 -7.84 -7.53
N ILE A 96 -0.71 -7.44 -6.26
CA ILE A 96 0.26 -6.45 -5.78
C ILE A 96 1.68 -6.86 -6.19
N CYS A 97 2.08 -8.12 -5.95
CA CYS A 97 3.39 -8.62 -6.34
C CYS A 97 3.63 -8.52 -7.86
N LEU A 98 2.66 -8.94 -8.68
CA LEU A 98 2.78 -8.90 -10.14
C LEU A 98 2.90 -7.47 -10.67
N ASP A 99 2.08 -6.55 -10.15
CA ASP A 99 2.13 -5.15 -10.53
C ASP A 99 3.44 -4.49 -10.09
N ALA A 100 3.91 -4.76 -8.86
CA ALA A 100 5.18 -4.26 -8.35
C ALA A 100 6.36 -4.68 -9.24
N ILE A 101 6.46 -5.97 -9.57
CA ILE A 101 7.52 -6.50 -10.44
C ILE A 101 7.40 -5.93 -11.85
N THR A 102 6.19 -5.76 -12.37
CA THR A 102 5.96 -5.20 -13.71
C THR A 102 6.33 -3.72 -13.79
N LEU A 103 6.14 -2.97 -12.70
CA LEU A 103 6.43 -1.54 -12.62
C LEU A 103 7.89 -1.27 -12.26
N ALA A 104 8.57 -2.19 -11.58
CA ALA A 104 9.96 -2.06 -11.11
C ALA A 104 10.93 -1.49 -12.17
N PRO A 105 10.93 -1.94 -13.44
CA PRO A 105 11.86 -1.41 -14.45
C PRO A 105 11.57 0.04 -14.88
N LYS A 106 10.43 0.61 -14.47
CA LYS A 106 9.94 1.93 -14.89
C LYS A 106 10.06 2.99 -13.79
N VAL A 107 10.43 2.58 -12.58
CA VAL A 107 10.49 3.46 -11.42
C VAL A 107 11.80 3.30 -10.67
N ASP A 108 12.13 4.31 -9.88
CA ASP A 108 13.32 4.32 -9.05
C ASP A 108 12.95 3.97 -7.59
N THR A 109 11.68 4.13 -7.21
CA THR A 109 11.15 3.76 -5.90
C THR A 109 9.77 3.11 -5.99
N VAL A 110 9.56 2.06 -5.21
CA VAL A 110 8.25 1.46 -4.93
C VAL A 110 7.92 1.68 -3.47
N VAL A 111 6.77 2.29 -3.22
CA VAL A 111 6.19 2.46 -1.89
C VAL A 111 5.10 1.40 -1.71
N LEU A 112 5.30 0.46 -0.78
CA LEU A 112 4.31 -0.53 -0.38
C LEU A 112 3.57 0.00 0.86
N CYS A 113 2.28 0.29 0.74
CA CYS A 113 1.47 0.68 1.89
C CYS A 113 0.74 -0.55 2.43
N THR A 114 1.41 -1.28 3.32
CA THR A 114 0.96 -2.53 3.96
C THR A 114 1.86 -2.86 5.15
N GLY A 115 1.34 -3.61 6.12
CA GLY A 115 2.10 -4.24 7.19
C GLY A 115 2.36 -5.74 6.98
N ASP A 116 1.90 -6.33 5.88
CA ASP A 116 1.92 -7.78 5.68
C ASP A 116 3.33 -8.33 5.37
N GLY A 117 3.80 -9.24 6.24
CA GLY A 117 5.11 -9.91 6.13
C GLY A 117 5.30 -10.74 4.86
N ASP A 118 4.23 -11.18 4.20
CA ASP A 118 4.31 -11.95 2.96
C ASP A 118 4.96 -11.13 1.82
N PHE A 119 4.97 -9.79 1.91
CA PHE A 119 5.66 -8.92 0.96
C PHE A 119 7.17 -8.76 1.23
N ALA A 120 7.74 -9.32 2.31
CA ALA A 120 9.17 -9.20 2.59
C ALA A 120 10.05 -9.76 1.46
N ARG A 121 9.61 -10.87 0.84
CA ARG A 121 10.30 -11.45 -0.33
C ARG A 121 10.20 -10.55 -1.55
N LEU A 122 9.06 -9.89 -1.76
CA LEU A 122 8.88 -8.90 -2.83
C LEU A 122 9.83 -7.72 -2.61
N ALA A 123 9.87 -7.16 -1.40
CA ALA A 123 10.76 -6.06 -1.05
C ALA A 123 12.23 -6.40 -1.33
N THR A 124 12.68 -7.58 -0.90
CA THR A 124 14.03 -8.08 -1.17
C THR A 124 14.31 -8.20 -2.67
N HIS A 125 13.36 -8.72 -3.44
CA HIS A 125 13.50 -8.88 -4.89
C HIS A 125 13.59 -7.53 -5.60
N LEU A 126 12.72 -6.57 -5.29
CA LEU A 126 12.73 -5.23 -5.88
C LEU A 126 14.06 -4.50 -5.62
N ARG A 127 14.61 -4.62 -4.41
CA ARG A 127 15.93 -4.07 -4.07
C ARG A 127 17.06 -4.71 -4.87
N HIS A 128 16.97 -6.02 -5.11
CA HIS A 128 17.92 -6.72 -5.97
C HIS A 128 17.86 -6.24 -7.43
N GLU A 129 16.67 -5.85 -7.91
CA GLU A 129 16.48 -5.21 -9.23
C GLU A 129 16.90 -3.73 -9.25
N GLY A 130 17.46 -3.20 -8.17
CA GLY A 130 17.95 -1.82 -8.06
C GLY A 130 16.86 -0.79 -7.74
N VAL A 131 15.65 -1.23 -7.38
CA VAL A 131 14.55 -0.35 -6.99
C VAL A 131 14.59 -0.12 -5.49
N ARG A 132 14.52 1.15 -5.07
CA ARG A 132 14.37 1.49 -3.66
C ARG A 132 12.99 1.06 -3.16
N VAL A 133 12.93 0.37 -2.03
CA VAL A 133 11.67 -0.06 -1.42
C VAL A 133 11.42 0.72 -0.16
N GLU A 134 10.29 1.42 -0.13
CA GLU A 134 9.78 2.11 1.05
C GLU A 134 8.50 1.41 1.49
N VAL A 135 8.34 1.20 2.79
CA VAL A 135 7.12 0.62 3.36
C VAL A 135 6.44 1.66 4.22
N MET A 136 5.12 1.80 4.09
CA MET A 136 4.29 2.63 4.95
C MET A 136 3.23 1.75 5.60
N GLY A 137 3.22 1.67 6.92
CA GLY A 137 2.30 0.81 7.65
C GLY A 137 2.20 1.23 9.12
N PHE A 138 1.28 0.63 9.85
CA PHE A 138 1.20 0.82 11.30
C PHE A 138 2.15 -0.15 11.98
N GLN A 139 3.08 0.35 12.79
CA GLN A 139 4.14 -0.47 13.39
C GLN A 139 3.60 -1.64 14.21
N GLU A 140 2.50 -1.48 14.95
CA GLU A 140 1.89 -2.57 15.74
C GLU A 140 1.32 -3.72 14.91
N SER A 141 1.12 -3.52 13.61
CA SER A 141 0.58 -4.52 12.67
C SER A 141 1.54 -4.87 11.53
N SER A 142 2.76 -4.31 11.56
CA SER A 142 3.76 -4.52 10.52
C SER A 142 4.73 -5.63 10.93
N ALA A 143 4.92 -6.61 10.05
CA ALA A 143 5.86 -7.70 10.31
C ALA A 143 7.32 -7.19 10.31
N GLU A 144 8.11 -7.62 11.29
CA GLU A 144 9.53 -7.24 11.40
C GLU A 144 10.31 -7.60 10.14
N GLU A 145 10.05 -8.78 9.54
CA GLU A 145 10.72 -9.19 8.31
C GLU A 145 10.47 -8.26 7.12
N LEU A 146 9.30 -7.60 7.05
CA LEU A 146 9.00 -6.63 6.00
C LEU A 146 9.75 -5.32 6.25
N ILE A 147 9.76 -4.87 7.50
CA ILE A 147 10.48 -3.66 7.92
C ILE A 147 11.97 -3.81 7.62
N ASP A 148 12.56 -4.96 7.97
CA ASP A 148 13.97 -5.26 7.73
C ASP A 148 14.31 -5.43 6.23
N ALA A 149 13.36 -5.92 5.43
CA ALA A 149 13.54 -6.08 4.00
C ALA A 149 13.50 -4.75 3.22
N ALA A 150 12.84 -3.73 3.76
CA ALA A 150 12.69 -2.41 3.15
C ALA A 150 13.93 -1.52 3.34
N ASP A 151 14.12 -0.53 2.46
CA ASP A 151 15.17 0.49 2.66
C ASP A 151 14.73 1.55 3.69
N THR A 152 13.43 1.75 3.86
CA THR A 152 12.85 2.68 4.83
C THR A 152 11.44 2.24 5.20
N PHE A 153 11.11 2.33 6.48
CA PHE A 153 9.76 2.15 7.01
C PHE A 153 9.25 3.49 7.54
N VAL A 154 8.02 3.85 7.18
CA VAL A 154 7.30 5.00 7.71
C VAL A 154 6.15 4.48 8.56
N ASP A 155 6.25 4.70 9.86
CA ASP A 155 5.20 4.34 10.79
C ASP A 155 4.05 5.36 10.72
N LEU A 156 2.87 4.87 10.33
CA LEU A 156 1.64 5.66 10.30
C LEU A 156 1.12 5.96 11.71
N SER A 157 1.49 5.14 12.71
CA SER A 157 1.07 5.31 14.11
C SER A 157 1.69 6.54 14.78
N GLU A 158 2.88 6.98 14.32
CA GLU A 158 3.56 8.16 14.88
C GLU A 158 2.83 9.48 14.55
N ARG A 159 1.96 9.49 13.53
CA ARG A 159 1.22 10.68 13.09
C ARG A 159 -0.22 10.35 12.74
N THR A 160 -0.94 9.74 13.68
CA THR A 160 -2.36 9.39 13.53
C THR A 160 -3.21 10.58 13.10
N ASP A 161 -2.96 11.79 13.60
CA ASP A 161 -3.71 13.00 13.19
C ASP A 161 -3.50 13.40 11.72
N THR A 162 -2.43 12.93 11.08
CA THR A 162 -2.14 13.18 9.66
C THR A 162 -2.69 12.08 8.78
N PHE A 163 -2.62 10.81 9.21
CA PHE A 163 -2.94 9.66 8.36
C PHE A 163 -4.31 9.04 8.63
N LEU A 164 -5.01 9.48 9.68
CA LEU A 164 -6.33 8.99 10.03
C LEU A 164 -7.37 10.11 10.05
N LEU A 165 -8.59 9.79 9.62
CA LEU A 165 -9.79 10.65 9.66
C LEU A 165 -10.62 10.35 10.90
#